data_AF-A0A1E5W494-F1
#
_entry.id   AF-A0A1E5W494-F1
#
_cell.length_a   1.000
_cell.length_b   1.000
_cell.length_c   1.000
_cell.angle_alpha   90.00
_cell.angle_beta   90.00
_cell.angle_gamma   90.00
#
_symmetry.space_group_name_H-M   'P 1'
#
loop_
_entity.id
_entity.type
_entity.pdbx_description
1 polymer ?
#
loop_
_entity_poly.entity_id
_entity_poly.type
_entity_poly.pdbx_seq_one_letter_code
_entity_poly.pdbx_strand_id
1 'polypeptide(L)' 'LAKDFVVSGTASESLYGACESMYKPNMEPDELFETVSQALMASVDRDCLSGWGGYVLIVTPTEVREHVVKGRMD' A
#
# COMPACT_ATOMS: atom_id res chain seq x y z
N LEU A 1 18.92 -7.22 -0.11
CA LEU A 1 17.68 -6.44 0.12
C LEU A 1 16.71 -6.73 -1.00
N ALA A 2 15.41 -6.84 -0.71
CA ALA A 2 14.37 -6.92 -1.74
C ALA A 2 14.47 -5.68 -2.65
N LYS A 3 14.23 -5.86 -3.96
CA LYS A 3 14.44 -4.80 -4.99
C LYS A 3 13.12 -4.18 -5.47
N ASP A 4 12.02 -4.65 -4.93
CA ASP A 4 10.65 -4.49 -5.37
C ASP A 4 9.82 -3.86 -4.25
N PHE A 5 9.47 -4.64 -3.23
CA PHE A 5 8.68 -4.14 -2.10
C PHE A 5 8.97 -4.91 -0.81
N VAL A 6 8.57 -4.31 0.30
CA VAL A 6 8.62 -4.92 1.65
C VAL A 6 7.30 -4.66 2.34
N VAL A 7 6.77 -5.66 3.05
CA VAL A 7 5.52 -5.54 3.80
C VAL A 7 5.73 -6.04 5.23
N SER A 8 4.92 -5.54 6.16
CA SER A 8 4.98 -5.88 7.59
C SER A 8 3.63 -5.65 8.24
N GLY A 9 3.45 -6.15 9.47
CA GLY A 9 2.20 -6.05 10.23
C GLY A 9 1.35 -7.31 10.17
N THR A 10 0.16 -7.25 10.79
CA THR A 10 -0.75 -8.38 10.93
C THR A 10 -1.38 -8.80 9.59
N ALA A 11 -1.62 -7.86 8.68
CA ALA A 11 -2.11 -8.13 7.32
C ALA A 11 -1.00 -8.52 6.30
N SER A 12 0.22 -8.83 6.76
CA SER A 12 1.40 -9.04 5.90
C SER A 12 1.24 -10.13 4.83
N GLU A 13 0.59 -11.26 5.14
CA GLU A 13 0.35 -12.32 4.14
C GLU A 13 -0.55 -11.82 3.00
N SER A 14 -1.61 -11.07 3.34
CA SER A 14 -2.52 -10.48 2.35
C SER A 14 -1.81 -9.38 1.53
N LEU A 15 -1.02 -8.54 2.19
CA LEU A 15 -0.22 -7.49 1.55
C LEU A 15 0.79 -8.08 0.56
N TYR A 16 1.46 -9.18 0.92
CA TYR A 16 2.36 -9.87 0.00
C TYR A 16 1.63 -10.30 -1.28
N GLY A 17 0.49 -10.96 -1.16
CA GLY A 17 -0.30 -11.38 -2.32
C GLY A 17 -0.81 -10.21 -3.17
N ALA A 18 -1.25 -9.13 -2.53
CA ALA A 18 -1.73 -7.93 -3.20
C ALA A 18 -0.59 -7.23 -3.97
N CYS A 19 0.56 -7.03 -3.34
CA CYS A 19 1.72 -6.39 -3.95
C CYS A 19 2.29 -7.22 -5.11
N GLU A 20 2.41 -8.55 -4.98
CA GLU A 20 2.84 -9.43 -6.07
C GLU A 20 1.95 -9.31 -7.32
N SER A 21 0.64 -9.14 -7.12
CA SER A 21 -0.31 -9.06 -8.23
C SER A 21 -0.33 -7.68 -8.91
N MET A 22 -0.04 -6.61 -8.18
CA MET A 22 -0.27 -5.24 -8.66
C MET A 22 1.03 -4.48 -8.98
N TYR A 23 2.12 -4.75 -8.26
CA TYR A 23 3.39 -4.05 -8.45
C TYR A 23 3.99 -4.32 -9.83
N LYS A 24 4.58 -3.26 -10.41
CA LYS A 24 5.38 -3.35 -11.63
C LYS A 24 6.63 -2.50 -11.47
N PRO A 25 7.76 -2.90 -12.08
CA PRO A 25 8.95 -2.06 -12.10
C PRO A 25 8.71 -0.73 -12.81
N ASN A 26 9.31 0.35 -12.30
CA ASN A 26 9.32 1.70 -12.90
C ASN A 26 7.93 2.34 -13.04
N MET A 27 7.03 2.12 -12.08
CA MET A 27 5.78 2.87 -11.99
C MET A 27 6.07 4.36 -11.74
N GLU A 28 5.31 5.23 -12.40
CA GLU A 28 5.33 6.66 -12.11
C GLU A 28 4.71 6.94 -10.72
N PRO A 29 5.02 8.07 -10.07
CA PRO A 29 4.56 8.34 -8.70
C PRO A 29 3.05 8.20 -8.48
N ASP A 30 2.24 8.65 -9.45
CA ASP A 30 0.79 8.57 -9.37
C ASP A 30 0.28 7.13 -9.59
N GLU A 31 0.95 6.33 -10.45
CA GLU A 31 0.64 4.90 -10.62
C GLU A 31 1.02 4.11 -9.36
N LEU A 32 2.17 4.43 -8.76
CA LEU A 32 2.61 3.81 -7.52
C LEU A 32 1.67 4.15 -6.36
N PHE A 33 1.18 5.40 -6.29
CA PHE A 33 0.17 5.83 -5.33
C PHE A 33 -1.10 4.99 -5.44
N GLU A 34 -1.64 4.83 -6.64
CA GLU A 34 -2.83 4.01 -6.85
C GLU A 34 -2.56 2.55 -6.48
N THR A 35 -1.41 2.01 -6.91
CA THR A 35 -1.03 0.62 -6.64
C THR A 35 -0.94 0.32 -5.14
N VAL A 36 -0.25 1.16 -4.36
CA VAL A 36 -0.11 0.94 -2.91
C VAL A 36 -1.44 1.19 -2.18
N SER A 37 -2.24 2.16 -2.63
CA SER A 37 -3.55 2.43 -2.04
C SER A 37 -4.50 1.25 -2.22
N GLN A 38 -4.56 0.66 -3.42
CA GLN A 38 -5.37 -0.53 -3.68
C GLN A 38 -4.85 -1.75 -2.94
N ALA A 39 -3.53 -1.97 -2.90
CA ALA A 39 -2.92 -3.07 -2.16
C ALA A 39 -3.20 -2.98 -0.66
N LEU A 40 -3.10 -1.78 -0.09
CA LEU A 40 -3.40 -1.54 1.32
C LEU A 40 -4.86 -1.84 1.62
N MET A 41 -5.80 -1.24 0.89
CA MET A 41 -7.24 -1.42 1.13
C MET A 41 -7.68 -2.89 0.95
N ALA A 42 -7.24 -3.55 -0.11
CA ALA A 42 -7.58 -4.94 -0.36
C ALA A 42 -7.07 -5.90 0.73
N SER A 43 -5.97 -5.54 1.40
CA SER A 43 -5.33 -6.37 2.41
C SER A 43 -5.89 -6.13 3.81
N VAL A 44 -6.06 -4.86 4.21
CA VAL A 44 -6.57 -4.53 5.55
C VAL A 44 -8.04 -4.89 5.70
N ASP A 45 -8.83 -4.85 4.62
CA ASP A 45 -10.24 -5.31 4.63
C ASP A 45 -10.39 -6.82 4.92
N ARG A 46 -9.28 -7.58 4.97
CA ARG A 46 -9.24 -9.01 5.29
C ARG A 46 -8.65 -9.33 6.66
N ASP A 47 -8.16 -8.33 7.39
CA ASP A 47 -7.54 -8.49 8.70
C ASP A 47 -8.39 -7.81 9.77
N CYS A 48 -8.70 -8.51 10.86
CA CYS A 48 -9.49 -7.92 11.95
C CYS A 48 -8.67 -7.05 12.91
N LEU A 49 -7.35 -7.04 12.76
CA LEU A 49 -6.42 -6.26 13.60
C LEU A 49 -5.87 -5.00 12.91
N SER A 50 -6.16 -4.82 11.63
CA SER A 50 -5.74 -3.67 10.81
C SER A 50 -6.92 -3.12 10.02
N GLY A 51 -6.98 -1.81 9.80
CA GLY A 51 -8.09 -1.19 9.07
C GLY A 51 -8.19 0.31 9.35
N TRP A 52 -9.42 0.84 9.22
CA TRP A 52 -9.75 2.24 9.48
C TRP A 52 -9.06 3.24 8.54
N GLY A 53 -8.90 2.82 7.28
CA GLY A 53 -8.21 3.57 6.25
C GLY A 53 -6.69 3.43 6.34
N GLY A 54 -5.98 4.43 5.82
CA GLY A 54 -4.52 4.41 5.84
C GLY A 54 -3.90 5.71 5.36
N TYR A 55 -2.64 5.90 5.71
CA TYR A 55 -1.81 7.00 5.22
C TYR A 55 -0.84 6.45 4.18
N VAL A 56 -0.81 7.08 3.01
CA VAL A 56 0.12 6.75 1.93
C VAL A 56 1.04 7.94 1.72
N LEU A 57 2.33 7.72 1.91
CA LEU A 57 3.36 8.73 1.70
C LEU A 57 4.17 8.35 0.46
N ILE A 58 4.08 9.17 -0.59
CA ILE A 58 4.86 9.02 -1.82
C ILE A 58 6.07 9.93 -1.76
N VAL A 59 7.25 9.33 -1.76
CA VAL A 59 8.53 10.02 -1.65
C VAL A 59 9.18 10.08 -3.02
N THR A 60 9.40 11.29 -3.53
CA THR A 60 10.19 11.55 -4.75
C THR A 60 11.47 12.29 -4.35
N PRO A 61 12.47 12.44 -5.25
CA PRO A 61 13.70 13.18 -4.93
C PRO A 61 13.48 14.65 -4.54
N THR A 62 12.35 15.24 -4.93
CA THR A 62 12.05 16.67 -4.73
C THR A 62 11.07 16.93 -3.61
N GLU A 63 10.15 16.00 -3.33
CA GLU A 63 9.06 16.22 -2.38
C GLU A 63 8.49 14.91 -1.81
N VAL A 64 7.74 15.06 -0.73
CA VAL A 64 6.93 14.00 -0.12
C VAL A 64 5.47 14.41 -0.21
N ARG A 65 4.63 13.56 -0.81
CA ARG A 65 3.17 13.75 -0.88
C ARG A 65 2.48 12.80 0.08
N GLU A 66 1.64 13.35 0.96
CA GLU A 66 0.84 12.58 1.91
C GLU A 66 -0.61 12.50 1.43
N HIS A 67 -1.16 11.29 1.43
CA HIS A 67 -2.54 11.01 1.06
C HIS A 67 -3.23 10.18 2.15
N VAL A 68 -4.40 10.65 2.59
CA VAL A 68 -5.26 9.90 3.49
C VAL A 68 -6.24 9.07 2.67
N VAL A 69 -6.07 7.76 2.70
CA VAL A 69 -6.93 6.79 2.03
C VAL A 69 -8.08 6.43 2.97
N LYS A 70 -9.31 6.74 2.56
CA LYS A 70 -10.51 6.38 3.30
C LYS A 70 -10.83 4.90 3.07
N GLY A 71 -10.78 4.11 4.13
CA GLY A 71 -11.19 2.71 4.14
C GLY A 71 -12.45 2.49 4.97
N ARG A 72 -12.81 1.23 5.17
CA ARG A 72 -13.89 0.85 6.08
C ARG A 72 -13.50 1.11 7.54
N MET A 73 -14.51 1.38 8.38
CA MET A 73 -14.36 1.74 9.80
C MET A 73 -15.03 0.70 10.71
N ASP A 74 -15.14 -0.54 10.25
CA ASP A 74 -15.68 -1.69 10.99
C ASP A 74 -14.62 -2.51 11.72
#